data_AF-A0A9Q4XJX8-F1
#
_entry.id   AF-A0A9Q4XJX8-F1
#
_cell.length_a   1.000
_cell.length_b   1.000
_cell.length_c   1.000
_cell.angle_alpha   90.00
_cell.angle_beta   90.00
_cell.angle_gamma   90.00
#
_symmetry.space_group_name_H-M   'P 1'
#
loop_
_entity.id
_entity.type
_entity.pdbx_description
1 polymer ?
#
loop_
_entity_poly.entity_id
_entity_poly.type
_entity_poly.pdbx_seq_one_letter_code
_entity_poly.pdbx_strand_id
1 'polypeptide(L)'
;KIGIYLIDFKKGYKVLSKDPFDADLGFFTRNALIQSEILDANSSEYHEMRNNEGLYSEWVKKIIKECNYKNKTTLFKNMNLCNVNVTDGIISIIPYDHLRLDHWIGKSMPNNAIITLKTNCSDEVLGASIKKAFTRCINCKV
;
A
#
# COMPACT_ATOMS: atom_id res chain seq x y z
N LYS A 1 -13.19 -10.34 9.42
CA LYS A 1 -12.77 -9.52 10.59
C LYS A 1 -12.29 -8.17 10.08
N ILE A 2 -12.74 -7.05 10.65
CA ILE A 2 -12.20 -5.72 10.32
C ILE A 2 -10.96 -5.53 11.20
N GLY A 3 -9.77 -5.67 10.60
CA GLY A 3 -8.50 -5.42 11.27
C GLY A 3 -7.98 -4.01 10.95
N ILE A 4 -7.08 -3.51 11.80
CA ILE A 4 -6.28 -2.31 11.49
C ILE A 4 -5.03 -2.79 10.76
N TYR A 5 -4.71 -2.17 9.62
CA TYR A 5 -3.45 -2.41 8.90
C TYR A 5 -2.42 -1.38 9.35
N LEU A 6 -1.22 -1.85 9.71
CA LEU A 6 -0.07 -1.03 10.08
C LEU A 6 1.10 -1.33 9.13
N ILE A 7 1.93 -0.34 8.86
CA ILE A 7 3.18 -0.56 8.11
C ILE A 7 4.15 -1.30 9.01
N ASP A 8 4.63 -2.46 8.57
CA ASP A 8 5.70 -3.18 9.24
C ASP A 8 7.07 -2.72 8.72
N PHE A 9 7.66 -1.76 9.42
CA PHE A 9 8.99 -1.24 9.07
C PHE A 9 10.12 -2.28 9.24
N LYS A 10 9.90 -3.39 9.98
CA LYS A 10 10.91 -4.46 10.15
C LYS A 10 11.04 -5.32 8.89
N LYS A 11 9.96 -5.49 8.12
CA LYS A 11 9.97 -6.23 6.84
C LYS A 11 10.51 -5.41 5.67
N GLY A 12 10.66 -4.10 5.85
CA GLY A 12 11.19 -3.18 4.84
C GLY A 12 10.18 -2.84 3.74
N TYR A 13 10.68 -2.29 2.64
CA TYR A 13 9.89 -1.89 1.47
C TYR A 13 10.70 -2.08 0.19
N LYS A 14 10.01 -2.09 -0.94
CA LYS A 14 10.62 -2.13 -2.26
C LYS A 14 10.25 -0.89 -3.06
N VAL A 15 11.24 -0.11 -3.46
CA VAL A 15 11.09 0.94 -4.48
C VAL A 15 11.29 0.29 -5.85
N LEU A 16 10.35 0.56 -6.75
CA LEU A 16 10.41 0.13 -8.15
C LEU A 16 10.54 1.37 -9.05
N SER A 17 10.88 1.14 -10.32
CA SER A 17 10.83 2.20 -11.33
C SER A 17 9.40 2.74 -11.47
N LYS A 18 9.25 3.91 -12.10
CA LYS A 18 7.94 4.52 -12.34
C LYS A 18 6.99 3.66 -13.18
N ASP A 19 7.55 2.85 -14.07
CA ASP A 19 6.82 1.91 -14.91
C ASP A 19 7.52 0.54 -14.85
N PRO A 20 7.28 -0.23 -13.77
CA PRO A 20 7.86 -1.56 -13.63
C PRO A 20 7.14 -2.55 -14.55
N PHE A 21 7.77 -3.67 -14.90
CA PHE A 21 7.04 -4.76 -15.56
C PHE A 21 5.96 -5.32 -14.64
N ASP A 22 4.87 -5.82 -15.25
CA ASP A 22 3.73 -6.33 -14.49
C ASP A 22 4.14 -7.55 -13.65
N ALA A 23 4.93 -8.47 -14.19
CA ALA A 23 5.54 -9.57 -13.44
C ALA A 23 6.31 -9.08 -12.18
N ASP A 24 7.16 -8.07 -12.30
CA ASP A 24 7.96 -7.58 -11.17
C ASP A 24 7.06 -6.98 -10.07
N LEU A 25 6.11 -6.14 -10.48
CA LEU A 25 5.16 -5.53 -9.55
C LEU A 25 4.34 -6.59 -8.82
N GLY A 26 3.87 -7.62 -9.54
CA GLY A 26 3.16 -8.75 -8.94
C GLY A 26 4.02 -9.56 -7.99
N PHE A 27 5.24 -9.90 -8.39
CA PHE A 27 6.18 -10.70 -7.62
C PHE A 27 6.52 -10.03 -6.28
N PHE A 28 6.93 -8.76 -6.30
CA PHE A 28 7.24 -8.02 -5.07
C PHE A 28 6.01 -7.82 -4.19
N THR A 29 4.84 -7.58 -4.78
CA THR A 29 3.59 -7.48 -4.01
C THR A 29 3.26 -8.80 -3.32
N ARG A 30 3.38 -9.94 -4.03
CA ARG A 30 3.13 -11.27 -3.45
C ARG A 30 4.08 -11.57 -2.30
N ASN A 31 5.36 -11.27 -2.46
CA ASN A 31 6.35 -11.48 -1.40
C ASN A 31 6.05 -10.62 -0.17
N ALA A 32 5.56 -9.39 -0.35
CA ALA A 32 5.11 -8.55 0.76
C ALA A 32 3.87 -9.14 1.45
N LEU A 33 2.90 -9.66 0.70
CA LEU A 33 1.71 -10.31 1.26
C LEU A 33 2.06 -11.57 2.07
N ILE A 34 3.01 -12.38 1.61
CA ILE A 34 3.48 -13.59 2.32
C ILE A 34 4.13 -13.23 3.67
N GLN A 35 4.79 -12.08 3.74
CA GLN A 35 5.44 -11.59 4.96
C GLN A 35 4.49 -10.85 5.91
N SER A 36 3.23 -10.62 5.50
CA SER A 36 2.23 -9.94 6.32
C SER A 36 1.78 -10.85 7.46
N GLU A 37 1.73 -10.31 8.68
CA GLU A 37 1.37 -11.04 9.90
C GLU A 37 0.08 -10.52 10.52
N ILE A 38 -0.64 -11.39 11.24
CA ILE A 38 -1.81 -11.03 12.04
C ILE A 38 -1.37 -11.02 13.50
N LEU A 39 -1.40 -9.86 14.12
CA LEU A 39 -1.04 -9.69 15.52
C LEU A 39 -2.28 -9.69 16.43
N ASP A 40 -2.11 -10.18 17.66
CA ASP A 40 -3.09 -9.97 18.72
C ASP A 40 -3.06 -8.51 19.17
N ALA A 41 -4.24 -7.89 19.31
CA ALA A 41 -4.37 -6.49 19.69
C ALA A 41 -3.87 -6.18 21.12
N ASN A 42 -3.66 -7.19 21.96
CA ASN A 42 -3.10 -7.08 23.30
C ASN A 42 -1.60 -7.46 23.35
N SER A 43 -1.01 -7.82 22.21
CA SER A 43 0.42 -8.16 22.16
C SER A 43 1.28 -6.91 22.34
N SER A 44 2.42 -7.07 23.03
CA SER A 44 3.43 -6.01 23.15
C SER A 44 3.92 -5.54 21.78
N GLU A 45 4.03 -6.45 20.82
CA GLU A 45 4.45 -6.14 19.45
C GLU A 45 3.45 -5.24 18.72
N TYR A 46 2.14 -5.50 18.84
CA TYR A 46 1.12 -4.59 18.30
C TYR A 46 1.25 -3.19 18.92
N HIS A 47 1.41 -3.10 20.24
CA HIS A 47 1.54 -1.81 20.92
C HIS A 47 2.83 -1.06 20.54
N GLU A 48 3.95 -1.77 20.39
CA GLU A 48 5.21 -1.20 19.91
C GLU A 48 5.05 -0.63 18.49
N MET A 49 4.51 -1.43 17.56
CA MET A 49 4.27 -0.99 16.18
C MET A 49 3.31 0.20 16.11
N ARG A 50 2.24 0.18 16.92
CA ARG A 50 1.20 1.22 16.89
C ARG A 50 1.67 2.57 17.42
N ASN A 51 2.58 2.56 18.40
CA ASN A 51 3.02 3.75 19.12
C ASN A 51 4.34 4.35 18.60
N ASN A 52 5.01 3.71 17.65
CA ASN A 52 6.31 4.16 17.16
C ASN A 52 6.20 5.19 16.03
N GLU A 53 5.84 6.43 16.38
CA GLU A 53 5.73 7.56 15.43
C GLU A 53 7.07 7.94 14.78
N GLY A 54 8.20 7.60 15.43
CA GLY A 54 9.55 7.87 14.92
C GLY A 54 9.84 7.13 13.61
N LEU A 55 9.43 5.86 13.52
CA LEU A 55 9.71 5.01 12.34
C LEU A 55 9.06 5.55 11.06
N TYR A 56 7.83 6.05 11.14
CA TYR A 56 7.17 6.66 9.98
C TYR A 56 7.91 7.90 9.50
N SER A 57 8.30 8.77 10.43
CA SER A 57 9.04 10.00 10.11
C SER A 57 10.42 9.70 9.50
N GLU A 58 11.11 8.68 9.99
CA GLU A 58 12.37 8.21 9.41
C GLU A 58 12.19 7.60 8.03
N TRP A 59 11.15 6.79 7.82
CA TRP A 59 10.82 6.22 6.52
C TRP A 59 10.53 7.33 5.49
N VAL A 60 9.75 8.35 5.85
CA VAL A 60 9.50 9.49 4.95
C VAL A 60 10.81 10.17 4.55
N LYS A 61 11.73 10.41 5.50
CA LYS A 61 13.05 11.00 5.19
C LYS A 61 13.88 10.11 4.25
N LYS A 62 13.86 8.79 4.46
CA LYS A 62 14.56 7.81 3.60
C LYS A 62 14.01 7.86 2.16
N ILE A 63 12.70 7.81 1.98
CA ILE A 63 12.06 7.86 0.65
C ILE A 63 12.31 9.20 -0.05
N ILE A 64 12.27 10.33 0.66
CA ILE A 64 12.60 11.65 0.09
C ILE A 64 14.00 11.61 -0.53
N LYS A 65 14.98 11.05 0.20
CA LYS A 65 16.37 10.94 -0.27
C LYS A 65 16.52 9.93 -1.42
N GLU A 66 15.96 8.73 -1.27
CA GLU A 66 16.08 7.63 -2.24
C GLU A 66 15.43 7.96 -3.58
N CYS A 67 14.25 8.62 -3.56
CA CYS A 67 13.51 9.00 -4.75
C CYS A 67 13.77 10.46 -5.20
N ASN A 68 14.75 11.14 -4.59
CA ASN A 68 15.18 12.50 -4.92
C ASN A 68 14.04 13.56 -4.92
N TYR A 69 13.16 13.49 -3.92
CA TYR A 69 12.15 14.53 -3.68
C TYR A 69 12.75 15.69 -2.88
N LYS A 70 12.24 16.91 -3.09
CA LYS A 70 12.71 18.10 -2.37
C LYS A 70 12.26 18.09 -0.90
N ASN A 71 11.01 17.72 -0.65
CA ASN A 71 10.40 17.73 0.68
C ASN A 71 9.15 16.82 0.74
N LYS A 72 8.61 16.67 1.96
CA LYS A 72 7.39 15.87 2.24
C LYS A 72 6.22 16.26 1.34
N THR A 73 6.01 17.56 1.11
CA THR A 73 4.93 18.05 0.24
C THR A 73 5.10 17.55 -1.19
N THR A 74 6.31 17.65 -1.77
CA THR A 74 6.56 17.18 -3.15
C THR A 74 6.47 15.67 -3.30
N LEU A 75 6.80 14.91 -2.25
CA LEU A 75 6.63 13.46 -2.23
C LEU A 75 5.14 13.09 -2.29
N PHE A 76 4.33 13.68 -1.42
CA PHE A 76 2.96 13.24 -1.24
C PHE A 76 1.94 13.89 -2.18
N LYS A 77 2.22 15.07 -2.76
CA LYS A 77 1.25 15.87 -3.55
C LYS A 77 0.50 15.06 -4.62
N ASN A 78 1.15 14.10 -5.26
CA ASN A 78 0.56 13.28 -6.33
C ASN A 78 0.67 11.78 -6.05
N MET A 79 0.78 11.38 -4.77
CA MET A 79 0.97 9.98 -4.41
C MET A 79 -0.40 9.28 -4.29
N ASN A 80 -0.65 8.34 -5.19
CA ASN A 80 -1.80 7.45 -5.09
C ASN A 80 -1.51 6.31 -4.11
N LEU A 81 -2.57 5.74 -3.54
CA LEU A 81 -2.49 4.58 -2.64
C LEU A 81 -3.51 3.52 -3.06
N CYS A 82 -3.05 2.27 -3.13
CA CYS A 82 -3.93 1.10 -3.17
C CYS A 82 -3.57 0.18 -2.00
N ASN A 83 -4.57 -0.32 -1.29
CA ASN A 83 -4.40 -1.42 -0.35
C ASN A 83 -4.51 -2.74 -1.11
N VAL A 84 -3.63 -3.69 -0.80
CA VAL A 84 -3.73 -5.06 -1.28
C VAL A 84 -3.84 -5.97 -0.05
N ASN A 85 -4.85 -6.82 -0.02
CA ASN A 85 -5.04 -7.79 1.05
C ASN A 85 -5.47 -9.15 0.50
N VAL A 86 -5.28 -10.19 1.31
CA VAL A 86 -5.73 -11.55 1.01
C VAL A 86 -6.69 -12.01 2.09
N THR A 87 -7.85 -12.52 1.70
CA THR A 87 -8.82 -13.15 2.61
C THR A 87 -9.53 -14.26 1.86
N ASP A 88 -9.64 -15.45 2.48
CA ASP A 88 -10.35 -16.61 1.92
C ASP A 88 -9.94 -16.99 0.49
N GLY A 89 -8.63 -16.90 0.19
CA GLY A 89 -8.10 -17.23 -1.14
C GLY A 89 -8.38 -16.18 -2.23
N ILE A 90 -8.88 -15.00 -1.84
CA ILE A 90 -9.13 -13.86 -2.71
C ILE A 90 -8.15 -12.73 -2.39
N ILE A 91 -7.47 -12.24 -3.42
CA ILE A 91 -6.73 -10.98 -3.38
C ILE A 91 -7.70 -9.84 -3.68
N SER A 92 -7.77 -8.85 -2.81
CA SER A 92 -8.53 -7.62 -3.04
C SER A 92 -7.57 -6.44 -3.18
N ILE A 93 -7.72 -5.68 -4.27
CA ILE A 93 -6.96 -4.46 -4.55
C ILE A 93 -7.93 -3.28 -4.47
N ILE A 94 -7.73 -2.45 -3.44
CA ILE A 94 -8.65 -1.39 -3.04
C ILE A 94 -7.97 -0.05 -3.31
N PRO A 95 -8.42 0.73 -4.31
CA PRO A 95 -7.93 2.08 -4.51
C PRO A 95 -8.43 3.02 -3.41
N TYR A 96 -7.60 3.98 -3.02
CA TYR A 96 -7.95 5.02 -2.05
C TYR A 96 -8.02 6.39 -2.70
N ASP A 97 -8.82 7.27 -2.09
CA ASP A 97 -8.90 8.68 -2.43
C ASP A 97 -7.80 9.44 -1.71
N HIS A 98 -7.03 10.22 -2.45
CA HIS A 98 -6.01 11.08 -1.90
C HIS A 98 -6.64 12.39 -1.43
N LEU A 99 -6.73 12.58 -0.11
CA LEU A 99 -7.40 13.73 0.50
C LEU A 99 -6.46 14.93 0.64
N ARG A 100 -5.29 14.71 1.24
CA ARG A 100 -4.24 15.73 1.42
C ARG A 100 -2.96 15.07 1.92
N LEU A 101 -1.79 15.52 1.45
CA LEU A 101 -0.48 15.07 1.94
C LEU A 101 -0.43 13.54 2.15
N ASP A 102 -0.14 13.08 3.36
CA ASP A 102 -0.07 11.68 3.77
C ASP A 102 -1.40 11.10 4.27
N HIS A 103 -2.53 11.68 3.84
CA HIS A 103 -3.87 11.26 4.23
C HIS A 103 -4.66 10.76 3.01
N TRP A 104 -5.03 9.49 3.06
CA TRP A 104 -5.92 8.84 2.09
C TRP A 104 -7.16 8.28 2.78
N ILE A 105 -8.30 8.28 2.09
CA ILE A 105 -9.58 7.77 2.61
C ILE A 105 -10.20 6.79 1.60
N GLY A 106 -10.86 5.74 2.10
CA GLY A 106 -11.59 4.78 1.24
C GLY A 106 -13.07 5.12 1.03
N LYS A 107 -13.52 6.31 1.46
CA LYS A 107 -14.94 6.61 1.72
C LYS A 107 -15.77 6.92 0.47
N SER A 108 -15.15 7.30 -0.65
CA SER A 108 -15.87 7.81 -1.83
C SER A 108 -15.92 6.82 -3.00
N MET A 109 -15.32 5.63 -2.87
CA MET A 109 -15.21 4.70 -3.98
C MET A 109 -16.42 3.76 -4.07
N PRO A 110 -17.12 3.69 -5.23
CA PRO A 110 -18.15 2.68 -5.44
C PRO A 110 -17.54 1.27 -5.37
N ASN A 111 -18.29 0.27 -4.86
CA ASN A 111 -17.81 -1.11 -4.70
C ASN A 111 -17.22 -1.72 -5.99
N ASN A 112 -17.62 -1.25 -7.17
CA ASN A 112 -17.09 -1.69 -8.47
C ASN A 112 -15.64 -1.22 -8.75
N ALA A 113 -15.08 -0.34 -7.93
CA ALA A 113 -13.71 0.12 -8.04
C ALA A 113 -12.69 -0.88 -7.48
N ILE A 114 -13.11 -1.78 -6.60
CA ILE A 114 -12.26 -2.84 -6.07
C ILE A 114 -12.00 -3.88 -7.16
N ILE A 115 -10.75 -4.32 -7.30
CA ILE A 115 -10.39 -5.45 -8.16
C ILE A 115 -10.19 -6.67 -7.29
N THR A 116 -10.82 -7.78 -7.63
CA THR A 116 -10.66 -9.06 -6.94
C THR A 116 -10.04 -10.09 -7.88
N LEU A 117 -9.09 -10.88 -7.34
CA LEU A 117 -8.40 -11.96 -8.04
C LEU A 117 -8.36 -13.20 -7.15
N LYS A 118 -8.27 -14.39 -7.74
CA LYS A 118 -7.90 -15.60 -6.99
C LYS A 118 -6.41 -15.55 -6.65
N THR A 119 -6.02 -16.10 -5.50
CA THR A 119 -4.60 -16.14 -5.07
C THR A 119 -3.68 -16.92 -6.01
N ASN A 120 -4.22 -17.84 -6.81
CA ASN A 120 -3.48 -18.61 -7.81
C ASN A 120 -3.27 -17.88 -9.15
N CYS A 121 -3.64 -16.59 -9.26
CA CYS A 121 -3.27 -15.79 -10.42
C CYS A 121 -1.74 -15.65 -10.55
N SER A 122 -1.25 -15.45 -11.77
CA SER A 122 0.16 -15.18 -12.02
C SER A 122 0.57 -13.80 -11.52
N ASP A 123 1.86 -13.59 -11.33
CA ASP A 123 2.41 -12.29 -10.95
C ASP A 123 2.15 -11.22 -12.01
N GLU A 124 2.23 -11.57 -13.30
CA GLU A 124 1.84 -10.69 -14.40
C GLU A 124 0.41 -10.16 -14.22
N VAL A 125 -0.55 -11.06 -13.94
CA VAL A 125 -1.97 -10.68 -13.75
C VAL A 125 -2.15 -9.82 -12.51
N LEU A 126 -1.44 -10.13 -11.42
CA LEU A 126 -1.47 -9.35 -10.19
C LEU A 126 -0.94 -7.93 -10.44
N GLY A 127 0.22 -7.79 -11.06
CA GLY A 127 0.83 -6.49 -11.37
C GLY A 127 -0.03 -5.64 -12.31
N ALA A 128 -0.52 -6.23 -13.40
CA ALA A 128 -1.43 -5.55 -14.33
C ALA A 128 -2.70 -5.04 -13.63
N SER A 129 -3.24 -5.85 -12.71
CA SER A 129 -4.42 -5.48 -11.92
C SER A 129 -4.13 -4.36 -10.93
N ILE A 130 -2.95 -4.34 -10.31
CA ILE A 130 -2.53 -3.25 -9.42
C ILE A 130 -2.41 -1.94 -10.21
N LYS A 131 -1.78 -1.96 -11.40
CA LYS A 131 -1.73 -0.79 -12.29
C LYS A 131 -3.13 -0.29 -12.64
N LYS A 132 -4.05 -1.20 -12.98
CA LYS A 132 -5.45 -0.87 -13.24
C LYS A 132 -6.18 -0.30 -12.01
N ALA A 133 -5.85 -0.75 -10.80
CA ALA A 133 -6.41 -0.18 -9.58
C ALA A 133 -5.92 1.26 -9.35
N PHE A 134 -4.65 1.56 -9.63
CA PHE A 134 -4.14 2.93 -9.52
C PHE A 134 -4.85 3.93 -10.44
N THR A 135 -5.37 3.49 -11.60
CA THR A 135 -6.17 4.37 -12.48
C THR A 135 -7.56 4.67 -11.90
N ARG A 136 -7.96 3.99 -10.82
CA ARG A 136 -9.23 4.19 -10.13
C ARG A 136 -9.07 5.03 -8.86
N CYS A 137 -7.84 5.39 -8.45
CA CYS A 137 -7.63 6.34 -7.36
C CYS A 137 -8.19 7.71 -7.74
N ILE A 138 -8.93 8.34 -6.82
CA ILE A 138 -9.40 9.71 -6.98
C ILE A 138 -8.47 10.63 -6.22
N ASN A 139 -7.95 11.66 -6.90
CA ASN A 139 -7.24 12.73 -6.22
C ASN A 139 -8.24 13.85 -5.94
N CYS A 140 -8.61 14.02 -4.67
CA CYS A 140 -9.40 15.17 -4.24
C CYS A 140 -8.47 16.37 -4.31
N LYS A 141 -8.43 17.03 -5.48
CA LYS A 141 -7.80 18.33 -5.63
C LYS A 141 -8.62 19.32 -4.80
N VAL A 142 -8.28 19.46 -3.53
CA VAL A 142 -8.68 20.60 -2.70
C VAL A 142 -7.78 21.78 -3.04
#